data_AF-A0A1C5TEL2-F1
#
_entry.id   AF-A0A1C5TEL2-F1
#
_cell.length_a   1.000
_cell.length_b   1.000
_cell.length_c   1.000
_cell.angle_alpha   90.00
_cell.angle_beta   90.00
_cell.angle_gamma   90.00
#
_symmetry.space_group_name_H-M   'P 1'
#
loop_
_entity.id
_entity.type
_entity.pdbx_description
1 polymer ?
#
loop_
_entity_poly.entity_id
_entity_poly.type
_entity_poly.pdbx_seq_one_letter_code
_entity_poly.pdbx_strand_id
1 'polypeptide(L)'
;MTVEEIKGIYNMRDMVERYGFHLNRAGFISCPFHQGDRTPSLKIYEKDYHCHACGANGDIFTFVQMIEEISFSEAFRLLGGTYQPGSQKALQARRIQYLKAKQGKKEADRQFRIWHRDRIGEVCRTLRMLDGLLPVMTPLTEEWAAAVNLREQNRYKYSILSFGDRQEQEEMRELDE
;
A
#
# COMPACT_ATOMS: atom_id res chain seq x y z
N MET A 1 -24.30 1.39 17.41
CA MET A 1 -23.05 0.83 17.93
C MET A 1 -22.04 0.73 16.80
N THR A 2 -20.75 0.93 17.06
CA THR A 2 -19.66 0.74 16.08
C THR A 2 -19.31 -0.73 15.92
N VAL A 3 -18.46 -1.07 14.93
CA VAL A 3 -17.98 -2.43 14.69
C VAL A 3 -17.25 -2.97 15.92
N GLU A 4 -16.41 -2.14 16.53
CA GLU A 4 -15.61 -2.47 17.71
C GLU A 4 -16.50 -2.71 18.93
N GLU A 5 -17.53 -1.88 19.13
CA GLU A 5 -18.51 -2.06 20.21
C GLU A 5 -19.27 -3.38 20.06
N ILE A 6 -19.70 -3.73 18.84
CA ILE A 6 -20.38 -5.00 18.56
C ILE A 6 -19.44 -6.19 18.81
N LYS A 7 -18.19 -6.12 18.35
CA LYS A 7 -17.16 -7.16 18.63
C LYS A 7 -16.77 -7.25 20.11
N GLY A 8 -16.98 -6.19 20.88
CA GLY A 8 -16.81 -6.17 22.33
C GLY A 8 -17.93 -6.90 23.06
N ILE A 9 -19.16 -6.74 22.59
CA ILE A 9 -20.38 -7.28 23.23
C ILE A 9 -20.62 -8.74 22.88
N TYR A 10 -20.40 -9.12 21.63
CA TYR A 10 -20.60 -10.49 21.18
C TYR A 10 -19.27 -11.25 21.19
N ASN A 11 -19.30 -12.45 21.74
CA ASN A 11 -18.28 -13.47 21.51
C ASN A 11 -18.78 -14.46 20.45
N MET A 12 -17.86 -15.18 19.82
CA MET A 12 -18.23 -16.16 18.79
C MET A 12 -19.05 -17.32 19.35
N ARG A 13 -18.83 -17.73 20.60
CA ARG A 13 -19.57 -18.84 21.24
C ARG A 13 -21.07 -18.54 21.33
N ASP A 14 -21.42 -17.41 21.95
CA ASP A 14 -22.80 -16.96 22.11
C ASP A 14 -23.45 -16.72 20.74
N MET A 15 -22.66 -16.28 19.76
CA MET A 15 -23.13 -16.07 18.40
C MET A 15 -23.53 -17.39 17.73
N VAL A 16 -22.68 -18.41 17.79
CA VAL A 16 -23.02 -19.72 17.19
C VAL A 16 -24.15 -20.42 17.94
N GLU A 17 -24.23 -20.25 19.26
CA GLU A 17 -25.33 -20.79 20.08
C GLU A 17 -26.67 -20.15 19.76
N ARG A 18 -26.72 -18.85 19.44
CA ARG A 18 -27.94 -18.17 18.95
C ARG A 18 -28.49 -18.78 17.66
N TYR A 19 -27.61 -19.31 16.82
CA TYR A 19 -27.98 -20.02 15.59
C TYR A 19 -28.27 -21.51 15.82
N GLY A 20 -28.30 -21.97 17.07
CA GLY A 20 -28.61 -23.34 17.43
C GLY A 20 -27.44 -24.31 17.34
N PHE A 21 -26.21 -23.82 17.19
CA PHE A 21 -25.01 -24.66 17.19
C PHE A 21 -24.45 -24.81 18.60
N HIS A 22 -24.22 -26.05 19.02
CA HIS A 22 -23.64 -26.35 20.33
C HIS A 22 -22.21 -26.86 20.19
N LEU A 23 -21.30 -26.24 20.92
CA LEU A 23 -19.88 -26.62 20.91
C LEU A 23 -19.68 -27.93 21.67
N ASN A 24 -18.82 -28.80 21.14
CA ASN A 24 -18.33 -29.93 21.91
C ASN A 24 -17.33 -29.48 23.00
N ARG A 25 -16.86 -30.42 23.85
CA ARG A 25 -15.88 -30.15 24.91
C ARG A 25 -14.57 -29.54 24.40
N ALA A 26 -14.22 -29.79 23.15
CA ALA A 26 -13.03 -29.26 22.50
C ALA A 26 -13.29 -27.92 21.78
N GLY A 27 -14.50 -27.35 21.84
CA GLY A 27 -14.84 -26.08 21.19
C GLY A 27 -15.06 -26.16 19.68
N PHE A 28 -15.48 -27.32 19.17
CA PHE A 28 -15.79 -27.52 17.75
C PHE A 28 -17.29 -27.70 17.51
N ILE A 29 -17.74 -27.29 16.32
CA ILE A 29 -19.05 -27.59 15.75
C ILE A 29 -18.93 -28.22 14.36
N SER A 30 -19.97 -28.91 13.89
CA SER A 30 -20.08 -29.28 12.48
C SER A 30 -20.15 -28.01 11.65
N CYS A 31 -19.32 -27.91 10.60
CA CYS A 31 -19.29 -26.69 9.80
C CYS A 31 -20.60 -26.53 9.03
N PRO A 32 -21.28 -25.37 9.15
CA PRO A 32 -22.50 -25.10 8.40
C PRO A 32 -22.22 -24.65 6.96
N PHE A 33 -20.96 -24.37 6.61
CA PHE A 33 -20.56 -23.78 5.32
C PHE A 33 -20.22 -24.82 4.26
N HIS A 34 -20.19 -26.11 4.60
CA HIS A 34 -20.00 -27.18 3.64
C HIS A 34 -20.64 -28.48 4.14
N GLN A 35 -20.63 -29.51 3.28
CA GLN A 35 -21.20 -30.83 3.56
C GLN A 35 -20.14 -31.92 3.41
N GLY A 36 -20.41 -33.11 3.96
CA GLY A 36 -19.54 -34.29 3.83
C GLY A 36 -18.61 -34.57 5.00
N ASP A 37 -18.69 -33.76 6.06
CA ASP A 37 -17.92 -33.98 7.28
C ASP A 37 -18.52 -35.10 8.14
N ARG A 38 -17.67 -36.06 8.54
CA ARG A 38 -18.03 -37.09 9.51
C ARG A 38 -17.78 -36.65 10.96
N THR A 39 -16.98 -35.59 11.15
CA THR A 39 -16.56 -35.07 12.46
C THR A 39 -16.64 -33.55 12.48
N PRO A 40 -16.96 -32.92 13.62
CA PRO A 40 -16.91 -31.47 13.78
C PRO A 40 -15.58 -30.87 13.32
N SER A 41 -15.62 -29.94 12.36
CA SER A 41 -14.44 -29.39 11.67
C SER A 41 -14.23 -27.89 11.91
N LEU A 42 -15.27 -27.19 12.37
CA LEU A 42 -15.24 -25.76 12.63
C LEU A 42 -14.82 -25.51 14.09
N LYS A 43 -13.61 -24.99 14.29
CA LYS A 43 -13.14 -24.55 15.59
C LYS A 43 -13.67 -23.15 15.89
N ILE A 44 -14.25 -22.97 17.06
CA ILE A 44 -14.69 -21.67 17.57
C ILE A 44 -13.67 -21.17 18.59
N TYR A 45 -13.14 -19.97 18.36
CA TYR A 45 -12.32 -19.22 19.32
C TYR A 45 -13.17 -18.11 19.96
N GLU A 46 -12.56 -17.20 20.71
CA GLU A 46 -13.30 -16.15 21.40
C GLU A 46 -13.89 -15.09 20.45
N LYS A 47 -13.11 -14.69 19.44
CA LYS A 47 -13.44 -13.57 18.52
C LYS A 47 -13.60 -13.99 17.07
N ASP A 48 -13.09 -15.16 16.70
CA ASP A 48 -13.11 -15.70 15.35
C ASP A 48 -13.37 -17.21 15.31
N TYR A 49 -13.46 -17.74 14.10
CA TYR A 49 -13.60 -19.17 13.84
C TYR A 49 -12.72 -19.61 12.67
N HIS A 50 -12.45 -20.91 12.60
CA HIS A 50 -11.75 -21.51 11.47
C HIS A 50 -12.23 -22.95 11.21
N CYS A 51 -12.56 -23.26 9.96
CA CYS A 51 -12.89 -24.60 9.51
C CYS A 51 -11.66 -25.31 8.96
N HIS A 52 -11.27 -26.41 9.56
CA HIS A 52 -10.10 -27.18 9.11
C HIS A 52 -10.39 -28.06 7.88
N ALA A 53 -11.65 -28.20 7.45
CA ALA A 53 -12.03 -28.99 6.28
C ALA A 53 -12.19 -28.13 5.02
N CYS A 54 -12.92 -27.02 5.09
CA CYS A 54 -13.19 -26.16 3.93
C CYS A 54 -12.42 -24.83 3.92
N GLY A 55 -11.70 -24.51 4.99
CA GLY A 55 -10.93 -23.26 5.10
C GLY A 55 -11.76 -22.01 5.43
N ALA A 56 -13.08 -22.13 5.62
CA ALA A 56 -13.93 -21.02 6.05
C ALA A 56 -13.40 -20.42 7.35
N ASN A 57 -13.20 -19.11 7.37
CA ASN A 57 -12.67 -18.37 8.52
C ASN A 57 -13.32 -16.99 8.61
N GLY A 58 -13.22 -16.38 9.78
CA GLY A 58 -13.68 -15.00 9.96
C GLY A 58 -14.17 -14.74 11.38
N ASP A 59 -14.84 -13.60 11.53
CA ASP A 59 -15.39 -13.12 12.79
C ASP A 59 -16.92 -13.28 12.84
N ILE A 60 -17.53 -12.70 13.89
CA ILE A 60 -18.99 -12.69 14.08
C ILE A 60 -19.75 -12.15 12.86
N PHE A 61 -19.22 -11.14 12.16
CA PHE A 61 -19.88 -10.57 10.99
C PHE A 61 -19.79 -11.54 9.82
N THR A 62 -18.59 -12.08 9.59
CA THR A 62 -18.36 -13.04 8.51
C THR A 62 -19.24 -14.29 8.69
N PHE A 63 -19.37 -14.78 9.94
CA PHE A 63 -20.25 -15.91 10.26
C PHE A 63 -21.72 -15.60 9.90
N VAL A 64 -22.25 -14.46 10.37
CA VAL A 64 -23.64 -14.04 10.09
C VAL A 64 -23.87 -13.83 8.61
N GLN A 65 -22.95 -13.18 7.91
CA GLN A 65 -23.04 -12.98 6.47
C GLN A 65 -23.14 -14.30 5.70
N MET A 66 -22.38 -15.32 6.11
CA MET A 66 -22.39 -16.61 5.46
C MET A 66 -23.61 -17.46 5.82
N ILE A 67 -24.10 -17.40 7.07
CA ILE A 67 -25.30 -18.14 7.50
C ILE A 67 -26.58 -17.55 6.90
N GLU A 68 -26.70 -16.23 6.89
CA GLU A 68 -27.90 -15.51 6.43
C GLU A 68 -27.83 -15.12 4.95
N GLU A 69 -26.68 -15.35 4.29
CA GLU A 69 -26.40 -14.93 2.91
C GLU A 69 -26.61 -13.43 2.66
N ILE A 70 -26.20 -12.60 3.63
CA ILE A 70 -26.38 -11.14 3.60
C ILE A 70 -25.06 -10.36 3.45
N SER A 71 -25.17 -9.11 3.03
CA SER A 71 -24.03 -8.19 2.97
C SER A 71 -23.54 -7.78 4.36
N PHE A 72 -22.31 -7.28 4.45
CA PHE A 72 -21.75 -6.78 5.71
C PHE A 72 -22.61 -5.69 6.32
N SER A 73 -23.19 -4.80 5.50
CA SER A 73 -24.04 -3.73 6.03
C SER A 73 -25.33 -4.25 6.67
N GLU A 74 -25.87 -5.34 6.16
CA GLU A 74 -27.06 -6.00 6.72
C GLU A 74 -26.70 -6.76 7.98
N ALA A 75 -25.60 -7.54 7.97
CA ALA A 75 -25.09 -8.20 9.18
C ALA A 75 -24.76 -7.19 10.29
N PHE A 76 -24.16 -6.04 9.93
CA PHE A 76 -23.89 -4.96 10.86
C PHE A 76 -25.17 -4.43 11.49
N ARG A 77 -26.21 -4.15 10.69
CA ARG A 77 -27.52 -3.71 11.20
C ARG A 77 -28.20 -4.77 12.05
N LEU A 78 -28.14 -6.05 11.65
CA LEU A 78 -28.72 -7.18 12.37
C LEU A 78 -28.12 -7.33 13.77
N LEU A 79 -26.81 -7.10 13.90
CA LEU A 79 -26.10 -7.16 15.18
C LEU A 79 -26.21 -5.87 16.03
N GLY A 80 -27.09 -4.93 15.67
CA GLY A 80 -27.32 -3.69 16.42
C GLY A 80 -26.44 -2.50 16.00
N GLY A 81 -25.77 -2.63 14.86
CA GLY A 81 -25.01 -1.56 14.24
C GLY A 81 -25.91 -0.42 13.81
N THR A 82 -25.56 0.78 14.25
CA THR A 82 -26.24 2.01 13.83
C THR A 82 -25.25 2.84 13.05
N TYR A 83 -25.62 3.19 11.82
CA TYR A 83 -24.79 4.07 11.01
C TYR A 83 -24.93 5.48 11.57
N GLN A 84 -23.98 5.90 12.39
CA GLN A 84 -23.81 7.31 12.68
C GLN A 84 -23.14 7.93 11.45
N PRO A 85 -23.80 8.86 10.73
CA PRO A 85 -23.12 9.57 9.67
C PRO A 85 -21.92 10.25 10.31
N GLY A 86 -20.72 9.81 9.96
CA GLY A 86 -19.50 10.52 10.35
C GLY A 86 -19.66 11.99 9.98
N SER A 87 -19.19 12.90 10.83
CA SER A 87 -19.36 14.34 10.64
C SER A 87 -19.14 14.73 9.17
N GLN A 88 -20.15 15.32 8.54
CA GLN A 88 -20.07 15.71 7.13
C GLN A 88 -18.84 16.60 6.89
N LYS A 89 -18.47 17.43 7.88
CA LYS A 89 -17.24 18.21 7.89
C LYS A 89 -15.98 17.34 7.88
N ALA A 90 -15.94 16.25 8.65
CA ALA A 90 -14.82 15.32 8.67
C ALA A 90 -14.66 14.57 7.34
N LEU A 91 -15.76 14.10 6.74
CA LEU A 91 -15.75 13.49 5.41
C LEU A 91 -15.26 14.47 4.35
N GLN A 92 -15.74 15.71 4.38
CA GLN A 92 -15.36 16.76 3.46
C GLN A 92 -13.86 17.14 3.63
N ALA A 93 -13.38 17.24 4.87
CA ALA A 93 -11.96 17.48 5.18
C ALA A 93 -11.07 16.35 4.66
N ARG A 94 -11.43 15.08 4.89
CA ARG A 94 -10.68 13.92 4.39
C ARG A 94 -10.64 13.89 2.86
N ARG A 95 -11.75 14.25 2.19
CA ARG A 95 -11.81 14.37 0.73
C ARG A 95 -10.90 15.48 0.22
N ILE A 96 -10.91 16.66 0.85
CA ILE A 96 -10.02 17.77 0.49
C ILE A 96 -8.56 17.37 0.68
N GLN A 97 -8.22 16.73 1.79
CA GLN A 97 -6.86 16.24 2.05
C GLN A 97 -6.39 15.23 1.00
N TYR A 98 -7.24 14.26 0.65
CA TYR A 98 -6.96 13.30 -0.42
C TYR A 98 -6.69 13.99 -1.76
N LEU A 99 -7.54 14.96 -2.15
CA LEU A 99 -7.38 15.69 -3.40
C LEU A 99 -6.09 16.53 -3.41
N LYS A 100 -5.77 17.20 -2.31
CA LYS A 100 -4.51 17.94 -2.15
C LYS A 100 -3.29 17.02 -2.25
N ALA A 101 -3.28 15.90 -1.55
CA ALA A 101 -2.19 14.93 -1.63
C ALA A 101 -2.02 14.36 -3.05
N LYS A 102 -3.14 14.05 -3.72
CA LYS A 102 -3.14 13.57 -5.11
C LYS A 102 -2.60 14.62 -6.07
N GLN A 103 -2.97 15.89 -5.90
CA GLN A 103 -2.43 17.00 -6.70
C GLN A 103 -0.94 17.23 -6.41
N GLY A 104 -0.54 17.22 -5.13
CA GLY A 104 0.85 17.37 -4.73
C GLY A 104 1.75 16.29 -5.32
N LYS A 105 1.31 15.02 -5.30
CA LYS A 105 2.03 13.92 -5.94
C LYS A 105 2.18 14.12 -7.45
N LYS A 106 1.10 14.51 -8.14
CA LYS A 106 1.13 14.79 -9.58
C LYS A 106 2.10 15.93 -9.93
N GLU A 107 2.12 16.99 -9.11
CA GLU A 107 3.02 18.12 -9.34
C GLU A 107 4.47 17.72 -9.06
N ALA A 108 4.76 16.98 -7.98
CA ALA A 108 6.09 16.46 -7.71
C ALA A 108 6.61 15.57 -8.86
N ASP A 109 5.76 14.67 -9.36
CA ASP A 109 6.09 13.83 -10.52
C ASP A 109 6.37 14.67 -11.78
N ARG A 110 5.62 15.77 -11.96
CA ARG A 110 5.81 16.70 -13.09
C ARG A 110 7.13 17.47 -12.96
N GLN A 111 7.41 18.03 -11.78
CA GLN A 111 8.64 18.76 -11.50
C GLN A 111 9.86 17.87 -11.71
N PHE A 112 9.82 16.64 -11.21
CA PHE A 112 10.90 15.68 -11.45
C PHE A 112 11.12 15.42 -12.94
N ARG A 113 10.05 15.18 -13.73
CA ARG A 113 10.21 14.92 -15.17
C ARG A 113 10.83 16.10 -15.92
N ILE A 114 10.48 17.32 -15.52
CA ILE A 114 11.07 18.54 -16.09
C ILE A 114 12.55 18.59 -15.74
N TRP A 115 12.88 18.47 -14.46
CA TRP A 115 14.25 18.43 -13.97
C TRP A 115 15.08 17.35 -14.68
N HIS A 116 14.60 16.11 -14.73
CA HIS A 116 15.32 14.96 -15.30
C HIS A 116 15.67 15.18 -16.77
N ARG A 117 14.69 15.64 -17.56
CA ARG A 117 14.89 15.99 -18.97
C ARG A 117 15.93 17.10 -19.13
N ASP A 118 15.78 18.18 -18.35
CA ASP A 118 16.61 19.37 -18.48
C ASP A 118 18.07 19.05 -18.07
N ARG A 119 18.24 18.25 -17.01
CA ARG A 119 19.54 17.79 -16.51
C ARG A 119 20.23 16.83 -17.48
N ILE A 120 19.53 15.85 -18.06
CA ILE A 120 20.08 15.02 -19.15
C ILE A 120 20.57 15.90 -20.29
N GLY A 121 19.78 16.90 -20.67
CA GLY A 121 20.15 17.84 -21.73
C GLY A 121 21.44 18.59 -21.41
N GLU A 122 21.60 19.07 -20.18
CA GLU A 122 22.80 19.75 -19.71
C GLU A 122 24.03 18.83 -19.74
N VAL A 123 23.93 17.65 -19.15
CA VAL A 123 25.01 16.66 -19.12
C VAL A 123 25.46 16.29 -20.53
N CYS A 124 24.51 16.02 -21.44
CA CYS A 124 24.82 15.70 -22.84
C CYS A 124 25.53 16.86 -23.57
N ARG A 125 25.14 18.12 -23.32
CA ARG A 125 25.81 19.29 -23.90
C ARG A 125 27.24 19.42 -23.40
N THR A 126 27.44 19.26 -22.09
CA THR A 126 28.76 19.34 -21.46
C THR A 126 29.69 18.23 -21.97
N LEU A 127 29.21 16.99 -22.05
CA LEU A 127 29.99 15.87 -22.60
C LEU A 127 30.39 16.13 -24.05
N ARG A 128 29.45 16.54 -24.89
CA ARG A 128 29.74 16.86 -26.31
C ARG A 128 30.77 17.97 -26.45
N MET A 129 30.68 19.01 -25.61
CA MET A 129 31.66 20.10 -25.60
C MET A 129 33.06 19.59 -25.21
N LEU A 130 33.16 18.81 -24.14
CA LEU A 130 34.43 18.27 -23.64
C LEU A 130 35.07 17.27 -24.60
N ASP A 131 34.26 16.42 -25.24
CA ASP A 131 34.74 15.48 -26.27
C ASP A 131 35.32 16.22 -27.49
N GLY A 132 34.82 17.42 -27.80
CA GLY A 132 35.38 18.28 -28.85
C GLY A 132 36.63 19.06 -28.44
N LEU A 133 36.72 19.49 -27.16
CA LEU A 133 37.82 20.30 -26.65
C LEU A 133 39.06 19.48 -26.28
N LEU A 134 38.88 18.36 -25.57
CA LEU A 134 40.00 17.59 -25.03
C LEU A 134 41.06 17.16 -26.06
N PRO A 135 40.73 16.79 -27.32
CA PRO A 135 41.72 16.43 -28.32
C PRO A 135 42.65 17.58 -28.74
N VAL A 136 42.23 18.84 -28.57
CA VAL A 136 43.03 20.03 -28.95
C VAL A 136 43.72 20.70 -27.76
N MET A 137 43.47 20.22 -26.55
CA MET A 137 44.11 20.72 -25.33
C MET A 137 45.49 20.10 -25.12
N THR A 138 46.40 20.87 -24.53
CA THR A 138 47.71 20.38 -24.11
C THR A 138 47.54 19.37 -22.97
N PRO A 139 48.00 18.11 -23.11
CA PRO A 139 47.86 17.12 -22.05
C PRO A 139 48.63 17.50 -20.78
N LEU A 140 48.13 17.02 -19.62
CA LEU A 140 48.76 17.15 -18.30
C LEU A 140 48.91 18.59 -17.78
N THR A 141 48.19 19.57 -18.34
CA THR A 141 48.02 20.88 -17.71
C THR A 141 46.88 20.86 -16.68
N GLU A 142 46.81 21.88 -15.84
CA GLU A 142 45.73 22.03 -14.84
C GLU A 142 44.35 22.11 -15.52
N GLU A 143 44.25 22.84 -16.64
CA GLU A 143 43.03 22.99 -17.42
C GLU A 143 42.60 21.66 -18.05
N TRP A 144 43.56 20.89 -18.58
CA TRP A 144 43.29 19.57 -19.13
C TRP A 144 42.79 18.61 -18.04
N ALA A 145 43.44 18.61 -16.87
CA ALA A 145 43.03 17.77 -15.74
C ALA A 145 41.62 18.14 -15.27
N ALA A 146 41.30 19.44 -15.17
CA ALA A 146 39.97 19.92 -14.84
C ALA A 146 38.92 19.48 -15.86
N ALA A 147 39.23 19.59 -17.16
CA ALA A 147 38.33 19.18 -18.24
C ALA A 147 38.08 17.66 -18.25
N VAL A 148 39.10 16.84 -18.00
CA VAL A 148 38.97 15.39 -17.86
C VAL A 148 38.10 15.04 -16.65
N ASN A 149 38.37 15.64 -15.48
CA ASN A 149 37.59 15.40 -14.27
C ASN A 149 36.12 15.78 -14.47
N LEU A 150 35.85 16.93 -15.08
CA LEU A 150 34.50 17.36 -15.41
C LEU A 150 33.81 16.39 -16.37
N ARG A 151 34.53 15.85 -17.35
CA ARG A 151 33.98 14.84 -18.27
C ARG A 151 33.59 13.57 -17.54
N GLU A 152 34.46 13.04 -16.68
CA GLU A 152 34.17 11.80 -15.94
C GLU A 152 33.02 11.98 -14.94
N GLN A 153 32.95 13.13 -14.26
CA GLN A 153 31.79 13.48 -13.42
C GLN A 153 30.49 13.51 -14.23
N ASN A 154 30.51 14.11 -15.42
CA ASN A 154 29.32 14.16 -16.28
C ASN A 154 28.97 12.79 -16.88
N ARG A 155 29.94 11.90 -17.11
CA ARG A 155 29.68 10.50 -17.52
C ARG A 155 28.98 9.73 -16.41
N TYR A 156 29.42 9.90 -15.16
CA TYR A 156 28.73 9.33 -14.00
C TYR A 156 27.30 9.86 -13.90
N LYS A 157 27.11 11.18 -14.04
CA LYS A 157 25.76 11.77 -14.04
C LYS A 157 24.88 11.20 -15.15
N TYR A 158 25.43 11.08 -16.36
CA TYR A 158 24.73 10.50 -17.51
C TYR A 158 24.28 9.07 -17.26
N SER A 159 25.14 8.26 -16.62
CA SER A 159 24.85 6.86 -16.28
C SER A 159 23.62 6.74 -15.38
N ILE A 160 23.58 7.48 -14.27
CA ILE A 160 22.44 7.44 -13.36
C ILE A 160 21.18 8.00 -14.02
N LEU A 161 21.28 9.13 -14.73
CA LEU A 161 20.10 9.74 -15.35
C LEU A 161 19.49 8.86 -16.45
N SER A 162 20.31 8.10 -17.18
CA SER A 162 19.83 7.27 -18.30
C SER A 162 19.44 5.86 -17.87
N PHE A 163 20.13 5.28 -16.88
CA PHE A 163 20.03 3.87 -16.54
C PHE A 163 19.74 3.60 -15.06
N GLY A 164 19.92 4.59 -14.19
CA GLY A 164 19.63 4.47 -12.77
C GLY A 164 18.14 4.45 -12.48
N ASP A 165 17.77 3.91 -11.32
CA ASP A 165 16.39 3.86 -10.88
C ASP A 165 15.89 5.22 -10.33
N ARG A 166 14.62 5.26 -9.92
CA ARG A 166 14.01 6.51 -9.44
C ARG A 166 14.67 7.04 -8.16
N GLN A 167 15.15 6.16 -7.28
CA GLN A 167 15.79 6.57 -6.05
C GLN A 167 17.15 7.20 -6.34
N GLU A 168 17.98 6.53 -7.15
CA GLU A 168 19.31 7.02 -7.54
C GLU A 168 19.24 8.38 -8.24
N GLN A 169 18.20 8.58 -9.07
CA GLN A 169 17.98 9.86 -9.76
C GLN A 169 17.55 10.99 -8.80
N GLU A 170 16.73 10.71 -7.78
CA GLU A 170 16.37 11.72 -6.77
C GLU A 170 17.55 12.04 -5.85
N GLU A 171 18.35 11.05 -5.46
CA GLU A 171 19.58 11.28 -4.69
C GLU A 171 20.55 12.21 -5.45
N MET A 172 20.70 12.01 -6.76
CA MET A 172 21.48 12.96 -7.59
C MET A 172 20.86 14.36 -7.59
N ARG A 173 19.54 14.45 -7.68
CA ARG A 173 18.83 15.73 -7.69
C ARG A 173 19.11 16.53 -6.42
N GLU A 174 19.07 15.86 -5.27
CA GLU A 174 19.36 16.48 -3.97
C GLU A 174 20.82 16.92 -3.83
N LEU A 175 21.77 16.18 -4.43
CA LEU A 175 23.19 16.56 -4.43
C LEU A 175 23.51 17.75 -5.32
N ASP A 176 22.65 18.05 -6.29
CA ASP A 176 22.81 19.19 -7.19
C ASP A 176 22.12 20.48 -6.68
N GLU A 177 21.22 20.39 -5.69
CA GLU A 177 20.51 21.52 -5.04
C GLU A 177 21.33 22.14 -3.89
#